data_AF-A0A4D7Y8X7-F1
#
_entry.id   AF-A0A4D7Y8X7-F1
#
_cell.length_a   1.000
_cell.length_b   1.000
_cell.length_c   1.000
_cell.angle_alpha   90.00
_cell.angle_beta   90.00
_cell.angle_gamma   90.00
#
_symmetry.space_group_name_H-M   'P 1'
#
loop_
_entity.id
_entity.type
_entity.pdbx_description
1 polymer ?
#
loop_
_entity_poly.entity_id
_entity_poly.type
_entity_poly.pdbx_seq_one_letter_code
_entity_poly.pdbx_strand_id
1 'polypeptide(L)'
;MSEIKQFALTRPAYVGQAHLVVHDLPRVSDFYQKIIGLSVIEKNPSGEVLGVGGQPLLTLSTSGTAQRAPRNAAGLFHTAFLMPSRNDLAHWLAHAAHNNVQFQGASDHLVSEAIYLADPEGNGIEVYRDRSPDEWTYQQDGTVEMATLGLNLQALYDSAPKTAFTGAAEGTAIGHIHLQVGNIPQADEFYQDVLGLKIMARYPGASFFGSGAYHHHVATNIWNSRGAAARKDNMTGLSGYSLTFNEPAALETAITALDRLEIATERQSDGIVLKDPWGIGLKLSA
;
A
#
# COMPACT_ATOMS: atom_id res chain seq x y z
N MET A 1 -26.62 -2.69 10.36
CA MET A 1 -25.97 -3.74 9.55
C MET A 1 -24.48 -3.56 9.78
N SER A 2 -23.76 -4.55 10.34
CA SER A 2 -22.32 -4.41 10.51
C SER A 2 -21.68 -4.36 9.12
N GLU A 3 -20.95 -3.29 8.84
CA GLU A 3 -20.17 -3.12 7.63
C GLU A 3 -19.27 -4.36 7.44
N ILE A 4 -19.41 -5.06 6.30
CA ILE A 4 -18.55 -6.20 5.98
C ILE A 4 -17.18 -5.62 5.65
N LYS A 5 -16.26 -5.67 6.62
CA LYS A 5 -14.87 -5.27 6.41
C LYS A 5 -14.26 -6.14 5.30
N GLN A 6 -13.53 -5.49 4.39
CA GLN A 6 -12.84 -6.16 3.29
C GLN A 6 -11.87 -7.23 3.81
N PHE A 7 -11.72 -8.34 3.08
CA PHE A 7 -10.96 -9.51 3.51
C PHE A 7 -9.54 -9.18 3.99
N ALA A 8 -8.85 -8.26 3.30
CA ALA A 8 -7.52 -7.75 3.66
C ALA A 8 -7.45 -7.21 5.11
N LEU A 9 -8.48 -6.45 5.52
CA LEU A 9 -8.55 -5.75 6.81
C LEU A 9 -9.00 -6.63 7.97
N THR A 10 -9.50 -7.84 7.70
CA THR A 10 -9.90 -8.78 8.75
C THR A 10 -8.80 -9.80 9.06
N ARG A 11 -7.64 -9.69 8.43
CA ARG A 11 -6.51 -10.61 8.63
C ARG A 11 -5.78 -10.28 9.93
N PRO A 12 -4.94 -11.20 10.47
CA PRO A 12 -4.21 -10.96 11.72
C PRO A 12 -3.38 -9.67 11.70
N ALA A 13 -2.85 -9.28 10.54
CA ALA A 13 -2.23 -7.98 10.30
C ALA A 13 -2.66 -7.41 8.94
N TYR A 14 -2.66 -6.08 8.81
CA TYR A 14 -2.96 -5.37 7.56
C TYR A 14 -2.32 -3.99 7.53
N VAL A 15 -2.21 -3.36 6.34
CA VAL A 15 -1.67 -2.01 6.21
C VAL A 15 -2.73 -0.98 6.62
N GLY A 16 -2.40 -0.10 7.56
CA GLY A 16 -3.32 0.95 8.01
C GLY A 16 -3.20 2.24 7.20
N GLN A 17 -2.01 2.82 7.17
CA GLN A 17 -1.77 4.15 6.63
C GLN A 17 -0.40 4.23 5.96
N ALA A 18 -0.27 5.06 4.92
CA ALA A 18 0.99 5.44 4.30
C ALA A 18 1.35 6.90 4.62
N HIS A 19 2.63 7.22 4.67
CA HIS A 19 3.15 8.58 4.85
C HIS A 19 4.13 8.91 3.73
N LEU A 20 3.78 9.92 2.93
CA LEU A 20 4.64 10.48 1.90
C LEU A 20 5.18 11.86 2.30
N VAL A 21 6.47 12.06 2.06
CA VAL A 21 7.09 13.40 2.04
C VAL A 21 7.07 13.91 0.60
N VAL A 22 6.46 15.07 0.39
CA VAL A 22 6.26 15.67 -0.95
C VAL A 22 6.84 17.08 -1.01
N HIS A 23 7.24 17.52 -2.20
CA HIS A 23 7.74 18.88 -2.43
C HIS A 23 6.60 19.90 -2.48
N ASP A 24 5.54 19.61 -3.22
CA ASP A 24 4.41 20.49 -3.48
C ASP A 24 3.14 19.90 -2.85
N LEU A 25 3.01 20.11 -1.52
CA LEU A 25 1.90 19.59 -0.73
C LEU A 25 0.53 19.96 -1.30
N PRO A 26 0.23 21.23 -1.66
CA PRO A 26 -1.05 21.58 -2.27
C PRO A 26 -1.33 20.81 -3.56
N ARG A 27 -0.34 20.67 -4.46
CA ARG A 27 -0.52 19.97 -5.74
C ARG A 27 -0.76 18.48 -5.56
N VAL A 28 0.01 17.83 -4.69
CA VAL A 28 -0.14 16.39 -4.45
C VAL A 28 -1.44 16.11 -3.71
N SER A 29 -1.78 16.91 -2.70
CA SER A 29 -3.06 16.77 -1.99
C SER A 29 -4.26 16.97 -2.93
N ASP A 30 -4.25 17.98 -3.80
CA ASP A 30 -5.32 18.22 -4.78
C ASP A 30 -5.49 17.02 -5.73
N PHE A 31 -4.40 16.37 -6.12
CA PHE A 31 -4.45 15.14 -6.92
C PHE A 31 -5.12 13.99 -6.16
N TYR A 32 -4.71 13.72 -4.91
CA TYR A 32 -5.33 12.64 -4.13
C TYR A 32 -6.82 12.91 -3.86
N GLN A 33 -7.20 14.18 -3.69
CA GLN A 33 -8.61 14.55 -3.53
C GLN A 33 -9.40 14.38 -4.82
N LYS A 34 -8.92 14.96 -5.94
CA LYS A 34 -9.69 15.00 -7.19
C LYS A 34 -9.62 13.71 -7.98
N ILE A 35 -8.48 13.00 -7.98
CA ILE A 35 -8.27 11.83 -8.84
C ILE A 35 -8.50 10.53 -8.09
N ILE A 36 -7.97 10.42 -6.87
CA ILE A 36 -8.17 9.21 -6.06
C ILE A 36 -9.52 9.28 -5.32
N GLY A 37 -9.99 10.48 -4.97
CA GLY A 37 -11.27 10.67 -4.29
C GLY A 37 -11.16 10.70 -2.77
N LEU A 38 -9.97 10.96 -2.21
CA LEU A 38 -9.78 11.09 -0.77
C LEU A 38 -10.29 12.46 -0.27
N SER A 39 -10.64 12.55 1.01
CA SER A 39 -11.01 13.80 1.68
C SER A 39 -9.97 14.18 2.72
N VAL A 40 -9.78 15.49 2.91
CA VAL A 40 -8.93 16.02 4.00
C VAL A 40 -9.62 15.79 5.33
N ILE A 41 -8.94 15.08 6.23
CA ILE A 41 -9.35 14.84 7.62
C ILE A 41 -8.69 15.86 8.53
N GLU A 42 -7.38 16.05 8.37
CA GLU A 42 -6.59 17.03 9.12
C GLU A 42 -5.70 17.85 8.19
N LYS A 43 -5.48 19.13 8.53
CA LYS A 43 -4.66 20.04 7.74
C LYS A 43 -3.91 21.02 8.62
N ASN A 44 -2.62 21.14 8.39
CA ASN A 44 -1.75 22.14 8.98
C ASN A 44 -0.76 22.68 7.92
N PRO A 45 0.03 23.72 8.22
CA PRO A 45 0.91 24.35 7.22
C PRO A 45 1.94 23.41 6.57
N SER A 46 2.32 22.32 7.23
CA SER A 46 3.38 21.40 6.78
C SER A 46 2.89 19.98 6.49
N GLY A 47 1.58 19.72 6.60
CA GLY A 47 1.04 18.39 6.33
C GLY A 47 -0.47 18.30 6.34
N GLU A 48 -0.95 17.24 5.72
CA GLU A 48 -2.36 16.89 5.59
C GLU A 48 -2.55 15.38 5.83
N VAL A 49 -3.66 15.02 6.46
CA VAL A 49 -4.12 13.64 6.58
C VAL A 49 -5.35 13.49 5.68
N LEU A 50 -5.28 12.54 4.76
CA LEU A 50 -6.29 12.24 3.75
C LEU A 50 -6.87 10.85 3.99
N GLY A 51 -8.15 10.68 3.69
CA GLY A 51 -8.82 9.39 3.86
C GLY A 51 -10.25 9.36 3.33
N VAL A 52 -11.02 8.34 3.73
CA VAL A 52 -12.40 8.12 3.28
C VAL A 52 -13.28 7.85 4.50
N GLY A 53 -14.46 8.47 4.58
CA GLY A 53 -15.38 8.26 5.71
C GLY A 53 -14.78 8.61 7.09
N GLY A 54 -13.75 9.47 7.13
CA GLY A 54 -12.99 9.78 8.35
C GLY A 54 -11.90 8.77 8.71
N GLN A 55 -11.75 7.67 7.99
CA GLN A 55 -10.64 6.72 8.16
C GLN A 55 -9.37 7.28 7.50
N PRO A 56 -8.29 7.56 8.24
CA PRO A 56 -7.02 8.00 7.67
C PRO A 56 -6.39 6.91 6.81
N LEU A 57 -5.93 7.27 5.61
CA LEU A 57 -5.23 6.38 4.67
C LEU A 57 -3.86 6.92 4.27
N LEU A 58 -3.74 8.24 4.09
CA LEU A 58 -2.52 8.86 3.59
C LEU A 58 -2.18 10.11 4.37
N THR A 59 -1.01 10.12 5.01
CA THR A 59 -0.39 11.35 5.49
C THR A 59 0.51 11.92 4.40
N LEU A 60 0.34 13.19 4.09
CA LEU A 60 1.27 13.97 3.30
C LEU A 60 1.97 14.96 4.21
N SER A 61 3.29 15.02 4.16
CA SER A 61 4.04 16.12 4.77
C SER A 61 4.97 16.76 3.75
N THR A 62 5.39 17.99 4.02
CA THR A 62 6.40 18.67 3.22
C THR A 62 7.49 19.25 4.10
N SER A 63 8.70 19.30 3.55
CA SER A 63 9.84 19.95 4.17
C SER A 63 10.59 20.74 3.12
N GLY A 64 10.94 21.99 3.43
CA GLY A 64 11.78 22.83 2.57
C GLY A 64 13.19 22.28 2.34
N THR A 65 13.62 21.27 3.11
CA THR A 65 14.91 20.60 2.97
C THR A 65 14.81 19.21 2.35
N ALA A 66 13.60 18.78 1.95
CA ALA A 66 13.43 17.49 1.29
C ALA A 66 14.22 17.45 -0.03
N GLN A 67 14.93 16.36 -0.27
CA GLN A 67 15.64 16.07 -1.50
C GLN A 67 14.86 15.06 -2.31
N ARG A 68 14.74 15.30 -3.62
CA ARG A 68 14.08 14.36 -4.51
C ARG A 68 14.79 13.00 -4.45
N ALA A 69 14.05 11.95 -4.09
CA ALA A 69 14.60 10.60 -4.07
C ALA A 69 15.03 10.18 -5.50
N PRO A 70 16.25 9.63 -5.68
CA PRO A 70 16.63 8.99 -6.94
C PRO A 70 15.70 7.83 -7.27
N ARG A 71 15.41 7.60 -8.56
CA ARG A 71 14.55 6.49 -9.01
C ARG A 71 15.04 5.11 -8.57
N ASN A 72 16.36 4.95 -8.38
CA ASN A 72 17.00 3.71 -7.95
C ASN A 72 17.25 3.62 -6.44
N ALA A 73 16.74 4.56 -5.63
CA ALA A 73 16.76 4.43 -4.17
C ALA A 73 15.71 3.39 -3.73
N ALA A 74 16.02 2.60 -2.69
CA ALA A 74 15.01 1.77 -2.02
C ALA A 74 13.89 2.68 -1.51
N GLY A 75 12.62 2.32 -1.54
CA GLY A 75 11.48 3.19 -1.21
C GLY A 75 10.14 2.66 -1.73
N LEU A 76 9.19 3.55 -1.99
CA LEU A 76 7.91 3.18 -2.57
C LEU A 76 8.07 2.69 -4.01
N PHE A 77 7.48 1.54 -4.31
CA PHE A 77 7.08 1.22 -5.67
C PHE A 77 5.65 1.71 -5.91
N HIS A 78 4.68 1.29 -5.07
CA HIS A 78 3.34 1.89 -5.04
C HIS A 78 2.58 1.70 -3.72
N THR A 79 1.62 2.60 -3.48
CA THR A 79 0.56 2.42 -2.47
C THR A 79 -0.71 1.92 -3.16
N ALA A 80 -1.30 0.84 -2.66
CA ALA A 80 -2.47 0.21 -3.27
C ALA A 80 -3.76 0.54 -2.53
N PHE A 81 -4.60 1.38 -3.15
CA PHE A 81 -5.94 1.70 -2.67
C PHE A 81 -6.91 0.60 -3.10
N LEU A 82 -7.40 -0.13 -2.11
CA LEU A 82 -8.34 -1.23 -2.26
C LEU A 82 -9.76 -0.66 -2.26
N MET A 83 -10.46 -0.82 -3.38
CA MET A 83 -11.86 -0.44 -3.55
C MET A 83 -12.79 -1.54 -2.99
N PRO A 84 -13.96 -1.19 -2.40
CA PRO A 84 -14.88 -2.15 -1.78
C PRO A 84 -15.41 -3.22 -2.73
N SER A 85 -15.61 -2.85 -4.01
CA SER A 85 -16.14 -3.74 -5.03
C SER A 85 -15.58 -3.46 -6.41
N ARG A 86 -15.83 -4.40 -7.33
CA ARG A 86 -15.55 -4.19 -8.76
C ARG A 86 -16.33 -3.02 -9.35
N ASN A 87 -17.54 -2.76 -8.86
CA ASN A 87 -18.36 -1.63 -9.30
C ASN A 87 -17.72 -0.29 -8.89
N ASP A 88 -17.13 -0.22 -7.70
CA ASP A 88 -16.43 0.99 -7.23
C ASP A 88 -15.13 1.22 -8.01
N LEU A 89 -14.38 0.16 -8.31
CA LEU A 89 -13.23 0.25 -9.22
C LEU A 89 -13.63 0.74 -10.62
N ALA A 90 -14.76 0.25 -11.15
CA ALA A 90 -15.30 0.70 -12.43
C ALA A 90 -15.70 2.18 -12.39
N HIS A 91 -16.37 2.62 -11.31
CA HIS A 91 -16.77 4.01 -11.12
C HIS A 91 -15.56 4.94 -11.06
N TRP A 92 -14.53 4.56 -10.30
CA TRP A 92 -13.26 5.27 -10.24
C TRP A 92 -12.55 5.30 -11.60
N LEU A 93 -12.49 4.18 -12.33
CA LEU A 93 -11.89 4.13 -13.66
C LEU A 93 -12.58 5.11 -14.62
N ALA A 94 -13.92 5.14 -14.64
CA ALA A 94 -14.65 6.06 -15.49
C ALA A 94 -14.35 7.53 -15.15
N HIS A 95 -14.29 7.85 -13.85
CA HIS A 95 -13.89 9.16 -13.37
C HIS A 95 -12.46 9.54 -13.79
N ALA A 96 -11.49 8.66 -13.56
CA ALA A 96 -10.09 8.87 -13.93
C ALA A 96 -9.94 9.09 -15.46
N ALA A 97 -10.67 8.32 -16.27
CA ALA A 97 -10.67 8.47 -17.72
C ALA A 97 -11.22 9.83 -18.17
N HIS A 98 -12.34 10.30 -17.59
CA HIS A 98 -12.90 11.62 -17.89
C HIS A 98 -11.99 12.78 -17.44
N ASN A 99 -11.09 12.53 -16.50
CA ASN A 99 -10.07 13.49 -16.06
C ASN A 99 -8.73 13.34 -16.83
N ASN A 100 -8.68 12.54 -17.90
CA ASN A 100 -7.50 12.30 -18.73
C ASN A 100 -6.27 11.78 -17.97
N VAL A 101 -6.50 11.02 -16.89
CA VAL A 101 -5.43 10.39 -16.11
C VAL A 101 -4.62 9.46 -16.99
N GLN A 102 -3.29 9.56 -16.91
CA GLN A 102 -2.38 8.67 -17.62
C GLN A 102 -2.12 7.42 -16.77
N PHE A 103 -2.55 6.26 -17.25
CA PHE A 103 -2.26 4.98 -16.60
C PHE A 103 -0.89 4.45 -17.01
N GLN A 104 -0.16 3.89 -16.05
CA GLN A 104 1.13 3.22 -16.25
C GLN A 104 0.96 1.73 -16.58
N GLY A 105 -0.18 1.14 -16.25
CA GLY A 105 -0.51 -0.24 -16.54
C GLY A 105 -1.88 -0.62 -15.97
N ALA A 106 -2.39 -1.77 -16.39
CA ALA A 106 -3.57 -2.39 -15.81
C ALA A 106 -3.48 -3.90 -15.97
N SER A 107 -3.73 -4.62 -14.88
CA SER A 107 -3.45 -6.04 -14.79
C SER A 107 -4.56 -6.80 -14.07
N ASP A 108 -4.83 -8.00 -14.54
CA ASP A 108 -5.55 -9.03 -13.81
C ASP A 108 -4.53 -9.99 -13.20
N HIS A 109 -4.54 -10.07 -11.87
CA HIS A 109 -3.60 -10.86 -11.09
C HIS A 109 -4.13 -12.22 -10.66
N LEU A 110 -5.31 -12.64 -11.15
CA LEU A 110 -6.10 -13.79 -10.68
C LEU A 110 -6.69 -13.61 -9.29
N VAL A 111 -5.99 -12.92 -8.39
CA VAL A 111 -6.47 -12.54 -7.04
C VAL A 111 -7.11 -11.16 -7.01
N SER A 112 -6.79 -10.30 -7.97
CA SER A 112 -7.25 -8.91 -8.04
C SER A 112 -7.29 -8.36 -9.47
N GLU A 113 -8.08 -7.29 -9.67
CA GLU A 113 -8.02 -6.45 -10.87
C GLU A 113 -7.47 -5.08 -10.46
N ALA A 114 -6.39 -4.65 -11.12
CA ALA A 114 -5.59 -3.50 -10.69
C ALA A 114 -5.27 -2.53 -11.82
N ILE A 115 -5.23 -1.23 -11.49
CA ILE A 115 -4.88 -0.14 -12.40
C ILE A 115 -3.78 0.69 -11.75
N TYR A 116 -2.71 0.93 -12.48
CA TYR A 116 -1.50 1.60 -12.00
C TYR A 116 -1.38 3.00 -12.59
N LEU A 117 -0.99 3.95 -11.76
CA LEU A 117 -0.71 5.34 -12.10
C LEU A 117 0.36 5.90 -11.17
N ALA A 118 0.73 7.16 -11.35
CA ALA A 118 1.54 7.88 -10.36
C ALA A 118 0.91 9.22 -10.02
N ASP A 119 1.21 9.70 -8.82
CA ASP A 119 0.90 11.05 -8.39
C ASP A 119 1.76 12.10 -9.16
N PRO A 120 1.52 13.40 -8.96
CA PRO A 120 2.24 14.46 -9.67
C PRO A 120 3.76 14.50 -9.40
N GLU A 121 4.26 13.82 -8.37
CA GLU A 121 5.68 13.73 -8.03
C GLU A 121 6.32 12.40 -8.41
N GLY A 122 5.54 11.46 -8.94
CA GLY A 122 6.00 10.15 -9.39
C GLY A 122 5.88 9.04 -8.35
N ASN A 123 5.19 9.25 -7.24
CA ASN A 123 4.88 8.18 -6.29
C ASN A 123 3.88 7.22 -6.93
N GLY A 124 4.23 5.94 -7.03
CA GLY A 124 3.37 4.95 -7.65
C GLY A 124 2.10 4.72 -6.83
N ILE A 125 1.02 4.50 -7.56
CA ILE A 125 -0.30 4.22 -7.01
C ILE A 125 -0.85 3.02 -7.76
N GLU A 126 -1.48 2.12 -7.00
CA GLU A 126 -2.37 1.10 -7.53
C GLU A 126 -3.78 1.41 -7.01
N VAL A 127 -4.77 1.38 -7.89
CA VAL A 127 -6.19 1.36 -7.49
C VAL A 127 -6.75 0.04 -7.99
N TYR A 128 -7.26 -0.75 -7.06
CA TYR A 128 -7.58 -2.14 -7.36
C TYR A 128 -8.77 -2.63 -6.55
N ARG A 129 -9.26 -3.81 -6.92
CA ARG A 129 -10.24 -4.56 -6.14
C ARG A 129 -9.79 -6.01 -6.02
N ASP A 130 -10.11 -6.64 -4.90
CA ASP A 130 -9.94 -8.06 -4.72
C ASP A 130 -11.02 -8.85 -5.49
N ARG A 131 -10.62 -9.97 -6.09
CA ARG A 131 -11.57 -11.06 -6.34
C ARG A 131 -11.98 -11.70 -5.02
N SER A 132 -13.11 -12.39 -5.01
CA SER A 132 -13.55 -13.06 -3.80
C SER A 132 -12.52 -14.14 -3.41
N PRO A 133 -12.15 -14.30 -2.12
CA PRO A 133 -11.09 -15.24 -1.72
C PRO A 133 -11.35 -16.71 -2.08
N ASP A 134 -12.62 -17.10 -2.28
CA ASP A 134 -13.04 -18.41 -2.77
C ASP A 134 -12.76 -18.63 -4.27
N GLU A 135 -12.47 -17.55 -5.02
CA GLU A 135 -12.00 -17.62 -6.41
C GLU A 135 -10.48 -17.86 -6.50
N TRP A 136 -9.74 -17.76 -5.39
CA TRP A 136 -8.28 -17.85 -5.40
C TRP A 136 -7.82 -19.30 -5.35
N THR A 137 -6.77 -19.60 -6.12
CA THR A 137 -6.15 -20.93 -6.12
C THR A 137 -4.92 -20.92 -5.22
N TYR A 138 -4.91 -21.80 -4.21
CA TYR A 138 -3.78 -21.98 -3.31
C TYR A 138 -3.02 -23.27 -3.64
N GLN A 139 -1.70 -23.21 -3.53
CA GLN A 139 -0.82 -24.36 -3.62
C GLN A 139 -0.80 -25.15 -2.30
N GLN A 140 -0.18 -26.33 -2.31
CA GLN A 140 -0.10 -27.20 -1.12
C GLN A 140 0.66 -26.57 0.06
N ASP A 141 1.65 -25.73 -0.22
CA ASP A 141 2.38 -24.96 0.80
C ASP A 141 1.61 -23.71 1.27
N GLY A 142 0.41 -23.49 0.74
CA GLY A 142 -0.47 -22.36 1.01
C GLY A 142 0.01 -21.04 0.41
N THR A 143 0.91 -21.05 -0.58
CA THR A 143 1.12 -19.90 -1.48
C THR A 143 -0.10 -19.74 -2.39
N VAL A 144 -0.33 -18.54 -2.92
CA VAL A 144 -1.44 -18.23 -3.81
C VAL A 144 -0.96 -18.07 -5.24
N GLU A 145 -1.72 -18.58 -6.20
CA GLU A 145 -1.44 -18.38 -7.61
C GLU A 145 -1.70 -16.92 -8.01
N MET A 146 -0.71 -16.29 -8.65
CA MET A 146 -0.81 -14.94 -9.18
C MET A 146 -0.23 -14.87 -10.59
N ALA A 147 -0.91 -14.14 -11.48
CA ALA A 147 -0.42 -13.87 -12.83
C ALA A 147 -0.29 -12.36 -13.08
N THR A 148 0.19 -11.97 -14.26
CA THR A 148 0.07 -10.58 -14.75
C THR A 148 -0.53 -10.65 -16.14
N LEU A 149 -1.86 -10.70 -16.18
CA LEU A 149 -2.63 -10.77 -17.42
C LEU A 149 -3.16 -9.38 -17.77
N GLY A 150 -3.45 -9.12 -19.04
CA GLY A 150 -4.07 -7.85 -19.44
C GLY A 150 -5.48 -7.72 -18.87
N LEU A 151 -5.75 -6.62 -18.16
CA LEU A 151 -7.09 -6.31 -17.69
C LEU A 151 -7.96 -5.78 -18.84
N ASN A 152 -9.19 -6.30 -18.98
CA ASN A 152 -10.17 -5.77 -19.93
C ASN A 152 -10.77 -4.45 -19.41
N LEU A 153 -10.02 -3.35 -19.60
CA LEU A 153 -10.41 -2.01 -19.17
C LEU A 153 -11.72 -1.54 -19.80
N GLN A 154 -11.99 -1.91 -21.05
CA GLN A 154 -13.24 -1.50 -21.72
C GLN A 154 -14.45 -2.11 -21.03
N ALA A 155 -14.42 -3.43 -20.76
CA ALA A 155 -15.52 -4.10 -20.06
C ALA A 155 -15.72 -3.56 -18.64
N LEU A 156 -14.63 -3.20 -17.95
CA LEU A 156 -14.70 -2.57 -16.64
C LEU A 156 -15.32 -1.17 -16.73
N TYR A 157 -14.86 -0.32 -17.65
CA TYR A 157 -15.39 1.03 -17.89
C TYR A 157 -16.88 1.00 -18.28
N ASP A 158 -17.28 0.08 -19.16
CA ASP A 158 -18.65 -0.04 -19.62
C ASP A 158 -19.61 -0.38 -18.45
N SER A 159 -19.14 -1.22 -17.51
CA SER A 159 -19.86 -1.60 -16.29
C SER A 159 -19.98 -0.48 -15.25
N ALA A 160 -19.25 0.62 -15.40
CA ALA A 160 -19.25 1.71 -14.43
C ALA A 160 -20.64 2.35 -14.29
N PRO A 161 -21.06 2.69 -13.05
CA PRO A 161 -22.25 3.49 -12.81
C PRO A 161 -22.23 4.78 -13.63
N LYS A 162 -23.38 5.15 -14.21
CA LYS A 162 -23.52 6.41 -14.98
C LYS A 162 -23.94 7.58 -14.07
N THR A 163 -23.34 7.64 -12.88
CA THR A 163 -23.56 8.68 -11.87
C THR A 163 -22.30 9.50 -11.67
N ALA A 164 -22.44 10.71 -11.12
CA ALA A 164 -21.29 11.54 -10.78
C ALA A 164 -20.41 10.82 -9.74
N PHE A 165 -19.09 10.88 -9.94
CA PHE A 165 -18.13 10.44 -8.94
C PHE A 165 -17.96 11.53 -7.89
N THR A 166 -18.29 11.23 -6.64
CA THR A 166 -18.26 12.20 -5.53
C THR A 166 -17.11 11.97 -4.56
N GLY A 167 -16.26 10.97 -4.82
CA GLY A 167 -15.18 10.54 -3.95
C GLY A 167 -15.02 9.02 -3.98
N ALA A 168 -13.94 8.51 -3.38
CA ALA A 168 -13.76 7.09 -3.19
C ALA A 168 -14.85 6.53 -2.26
N ALA A 169 -15.31 5.32 -2.54
CA ALA A 169 -16.41 4.70 -1.81
C ALA A 169 -16.03 4.41 -0.34
N GLU A 170 -16.98 4.56 0.59
CA GLU A 170 -16.81 4.09 1.97
C GLU A 170 -16.40 2.61 1.99
N GLY A 171 -15.46 2.28 2.88
CA GLY A 171 -14.78 0.98 2.88
C GLY A 171 -13.49 0.95 2.07
N THR A 172 -13.16 1.98 1.27
CA THR A 172 -11.85 2.09 0.62
C THR A 172 -10.73 2.07 1.66
N ALA A 173 -9.68 1.30 1.40
CA ALA A 173 -8.57 1.09 2.33
C ALA A 173 -7.22 1.05 1.62
N ILE A 174 -6.14 0.87 2.37
CA ILE A 174 -4.88 0.38 1.82
C ILE A 174 -4.86 -1.14 2.01
N GLY A 175 -4.88 -1.88 0.91
CA GLY A 175 -4.76 -3.33 1.02
C GLY A 175 -3.30 -3.79 1.08
N HIS A 176 -2.41 -3.12 0.32
CA HIS A 176 -0.98 -3.38 0.39
C HIS A 176 -0.08 -2.19 0.07
N ILE A 177 1.17 -2.32 0.50
CA ILE A 177 2.28 -1.44 0.12
C ILE A 177 3.31 -2.27 -0.64
N HIS A 178 3.68 -1.82 -1.83
CA HIS A 178 4.77 -2.42 -2.59
C HIS A 178 6.00 -1.52 -2.49
N LEU A 179 7.08 -2.07 -1.96
CA LEU A 179 8.37 -1.43 -1.80
C LEU A 179 9.32 -1.86 -2.91
N GLN A 180 10.13 -0.93 -3.39
CA GLN A 180 11.34 -1.27 -4.12
C GLN A 180 12.51 -1.25 -3.12
N VAL A 181 13.26 -2.34 -3.01
CA VAL A 181 14.27 -2.59 -1.98
C VAL A 181 15.64 -2.88 -2.60
N GLY A 182 16.68 -3.02 -1.78
CA GLY A 182 18.03 -3.33 -2.25
C GLY A 182 18.30 -4.81 -2.49
N ASN A 183 17.66 -5.70 -1.71
CA ASN A 183 18.01 -7.10 -1.62
C ASN A 183 16.79 -7.95 -1.20
N ILE A 184 16.40 -8.95 -2.00
CA ILE A 184 15.22 -9.79 -1.70
C ILE A 184 15.45 -10.71 -0.50
N PRO A 185 16.56 -11.47 -0.39
CA PRO A 185 16.81 -12.26 0.81
C PRO A 185 16.71 -11.48 2.13
N GLN A 186 17.28 -10.28 2.19
CA GLN A 186 17.17 -9.40 3.36
C GLN A 186 15.72 -8.95 3.62
N ALA A 187 14.94 -8.75 2.56
CA ALA A 187 13.51 -8.41 2.69
C ALA A 187 12.73 -9.60 3.23
N ASP A 188 13.02 -10.80 2.75
CA ASP A 188 12.40 -12.03 3.21
C ASP A 188 12.68 -12.23 4.69
N GLU A 189 13.94 -12.13 5.13
CA GLU A 189 14.32 -12.23 6.55
C GLU A 189 13.53 -11.23 7.42
N PHE A 190 13.43 -9.97 6.99
CA PHE A 190 12.71 -8.97 7.78
C PHE A 190 11.19 -9.18 7.78
N TYR A 191 10.56 -9.23 6.60
CA TYR A 191 9.10 -9.26 6.50
C TYR A 191 8.51 -10.61 6.91
N GLN A 192 9.21 -11.72 6.64
CA GLN A 192 8.78 -13.05 7.03
C GLN A 192 9.25 -13.43 8.44
N ASP A 193 10.54 -13.40 8.70
CA ASP A 193 11.08 -14.00 9.93
C ASP A 193 10.98 -13.06 11.14
N VAL A 194 10.98 -11.74 10.92
CA VAL A 194 10.79 -10.74 11.99
C VAL A 194 9.32 -10.36 12.15
N LEU A 195 8.65 -9.93 11.08
CA LEU A 195 7.26 -9.45 11.16
C LEU A 195 6.21 -10.57 11.07
N GLY A 196 6.62 -11.81 10.77
CA GLY A 196 5.71 -12.96 10.73
C GLY A 196 4.80 -13.00 9.51
N LEU A 197 5.06 -12.21 8.46
CA LEU A 197 4.25 -12.23 7.25
C LEU A 197 4.68 -13.38 6.34
N LYS A 198 3.76 -14.26 5.97
CA LYS A 198 4.08 -15.41 5.13
C LYS A 198 4.34 -14.96 3.69
N ILE A 199 5.35 -15.52 3.03
CA ILE A 199 5.50 -15.37 1.58
C ILE A 199 4.38 -16.11 0.87
N MET A 200 3.56 -15.37 0.14
CA MET A 200 2.37 -15.84 -0.56
C MET A 200 2.61 -16.06 -2.04
N ALA A 201 3.53 -15.31 -2.65
CA ALA A 201 3.95 -15.49 -4.02
C ALA A 201 5.37 -14.96 -4.23
N ARG A 202 6.03 -15.40 -5.31
CA ARG A 202 7.34 -14.91 -5.74
C ARG A 202 7.37 -14.72 -7.24
N TYR A 203 7.87 -13.57 -7.67
CA TYR A 203 8.22 -13.27 -9.06
C TYR A 203 9.73 -13.07 -9.20
N PRO A 204 10.29 -13.11 -10.42
CA PRO A 204 11.69 -12.75 -10.64
C PRO A 204 12.04 -11.39 -10.04
N GLY A 205 12.81 -11.41 -8.94
CA GLY A 205 13.23 -10.21 -8.21
C GLY A 205 12.14 -9.57 -7.35
N ALA A 206 11.11 -10.30 -6.93
CA ALA A 206 10.09 -9.79 -6.01
C ALA A 206 9.49 -10.88 -5.08
N SER A 207 9.10 -10.47 -3.88
CA SER A 207 8.41 -11.27 -2.86
C SER A 207 7.12 -10.59 -2.42
N PHE A 208 6.08 -11.38 -2.19
CA PHE A 208 4.76 -10.91 -1.77
C PHE A 208 4.41 -11.55 -0.43
N PHE A 209 4.20 -10.75 0.60
CA PHE A 209 4.04 -11.17 2.00
C PHE A 209 2.64 -10.88 2.50
N GLY A 210 1.94 -11.89 3.02
CA GLY A 210 0.56 -11.79 3.49
C GLY A 210 0.36 -12.35 4.90
N SER A 211 -0.67 -11.86 5.56
CA SER A 211 -1.18 -12.38 6.83
C SER A 211 -2.54 -13.05 6.63
N GLY A 212 -2.81 -14.15 7.33
CA GLY A 212 -4.11 -14.82 7.32
C GLY A 212 -4.62 -15.25 5.94
N ALA A 213 -3.70 -15.75 5.09
CA ALA A 213 -3.93 -16.19 3.71
C ALA A 213 -4.30 -15.08 2.70
N TYR A 214 -4.20 -13.79 3.06
CA TYR A 214 -4.34 -12.72 2.08
C TYR A 214 -3.21 -12.73 1.05
N HIS A 215 -3.48 -12.34 -0.20
CA HIS A 215 -2.50 -12.46 -1.28
C HIS A 215 -1.19 -11.71 -1.01
N HIS A 216 -1.26 -10.55 -0.35
CA HIS A 216 -0.15 -9.86 0.31
C HIS A 216 -0.61 -8.53 0.91
N HIS A 217 0.00 -8.13 2.01
CA HIS A 217 -0.10 -6.79 2.60
C HIS A 217 1.16 -5.97 2.35
N VAL A 218 2.30 -6.64 2.21
CA VAL A 218 3.58 -6.02 1.85
C VAL A 218 4.14 -6.77 0.65
N ALA A 219 4.65 -6.05 -0.34
CA ALA A 219 5.43 -6.63 -1.41
C ALA A 219 6.78 -5.92 -1.51
N THR A 220 7.81 -6.64 -1.94
CA THR A 220 9.14 -6.06 -2.19
C THR A 220 9.64 -6.46 -3.56
N ASN A 221 10.28 -5.55 -4.28
CA ASN A 221 10.97 -5.85 -5.54
C ASN A 221 12.35 -5.18 -5.59
N ILE A 222 13.20 -5.63 -6.52
CA ILE A 222 14.50 -5.00 -6.78
C ILE A 222 14.64 -4.49 -8.23
N TRP A 223 13.51 -4.22 -8.90
CA TRP A 223 13.50 -3.92 -10.33
C TRP A 223 14.22 -2.61 -10.68
N ASN A 224 14.03 -1.58 -9.86
CA ASN A 224 14.70 -0.27 -10.02
C ASN A 224 15.87 -0.05 -9.06
N SER A 225 15.90 -0.79 -7.96
CA SER A 225 16.69 -0.46 -6.76
C SER A 225 17.63 -1.56 -6.32
N ARG A 226 17.97 -2.52 -7.19
CA ARG A 226 18.92 -3.58 -6.87
C ARG A 226 20.22 -3.01 -6.30
N GLY A 227 20.59 -3.46 -5.10
CA GLY A 227 21.78 -2.98 -4.38
C GLY A 227 21.62 -1.61 -3.72
N ALA A 228 20.41 -1.04 -3.68
CA ALA A 228 20.16 0.20 -2.97
C ALA A 228 20.40 0.05 -1.47
N ALA A 229 21.04 1.07 -0.89
CA ALA A 229 21.21 1.21 0.55
C ALA A 229 19.95 1.81 1.21
N ALA A 230 19.99 1.94 2.53
CA ALA A 230 18.96 2.64 3.27
C ALA A 230 18.77 4.09 2.80
N ARG A 231 17.52 4.54 2.82
CA ARG A 231 17.10 5.90 2.47
C ARG A 231 17.64 6.89 3.51
N LYS A 232 17.80 8.14 3.07
CA LYS A 232 18.05 9.26 3.98
C LYS A 232 16.73 9.86 4.42
N ASP A 233 16.65 10.32 5.67
CA ASP A 233 15.42 10.84 6.28
C ASP A 233 14.85 12.07 5.56
N ASN A 234 15.69 12.82 4.84
CA ASN A 234 15.26 13.99 4.09
C ASN A 234 14.86 13.69 2.64
N MET A 235 14.58 12.44 2.26
CA MET A 235 14.15 12.10 0.89
C MET A 235 12.63 12.23 0.71
N THR A 236 12.18 12.68 -0.47
CA THR A 236 10.77 12.61 -0.87
C THR A 236 10.30 11.17 -1.12
N GLY A 237 8.98 10.96 -1.15
CA GLY A 237 8.33 9.66 -1.29
C GLY A 237 7.99 9.04 0.05
N LEU A 238 7.83 7.71 0.09
CA LEU A 238 7.44 7.00 1.32
C LEU A 238 8.48 7.18 2.43
N SER A 239 8.07 7.90 3.48
CA SER A 239 8.81 8.05 4.73
C SER A 239 8.40 7.00 5.74
N GLY A 240 7.15 6.51 5.68
CA GLY A 240 6.73 5.39 6.49
C GLY A 240 5.33 4.88 6.21
N TYR A 241 4.95 3.80 6.87
CA TYR A 241 3.63 3.20 6.82
C TYR A 241 3.32 2.45 8.12
N SER A 242 2.07 2.03 8.33
CA SER A 242 1.67 1.25 9.49
C SER A 242 1.19 -0.15 9.14
N LEU A 243 1.48 -1.10 10.02
CA LEU A 243 0.84 -2.40 10.09
C LEU A 243 0.00 -2.48 11.37
N THR A 244 -1.30 -2.66 11.20
CA THR A 244 -2.25 -2.86 12.30
C THR A 244 -2.48 -4.34 12.48
N PHE A 245 -2.47 -4.80 13.73
CA PHE A 245 -2.64 -6.20 14.11
C PHE A 245 -3.98 -6.41 14.77
N ASN A 246 -4.91 -7.06 14.07
CA ASN A 246 -6.18 -7.48 14.66
C ASN A 246 -5.98 -8.59 15.72
N GLU A 247 -4.87 -9.32 15.67
CA GLU A 247 -4.52 -10.36 16.63
C GLU A 247 -3.35 -9.92 17.53
N PRO A 248 -3.60 -9.66 18.84
CA PRO A 248 -2.54 -9.24 19.76
C PRO A 248 -1.36 -10.22 19.82
N ALA A 249 -1.61 -11.53 19.70
CA ALA A 249 -0.55 -12.54 19.71
C ALA A 249 0.42 -12.42 18.52
N ALA A 250 -0.07 -12.03 17.35
CA ALA A 250 0.76 -11.79 16.18
C ALA A 250 1.66 -10.55 16.37
N LEU A 251 1.11 -9.48 16.97
CA LEU A 251 1.90 -8.30 17.34
C LEU A 251 3.01 -8.65 18.35
N GLU A 252 2.66 -9.36 19.43
CA GLU A 252 3.64 -9.75 20.46
C GLU A 252 4.74 -10.68 19.91
N THR A 253 4.41 -11.53 18.93
CA THR A 253 5.40 -12.37 18.24
C THR A 253 6.40 -11.50 17.46
N ALA A 254 5.92 -10.50 16.71
CA ALA A 254 6.78 -9.57 15.99
C ALA A 254 7.66 -8.74 16.94
N ILE A 255 7.08 -8.23 18.03
CA ILE A 255 7.83 -7.48 19.06
C ILE A 255 8.93 -8.34 19.68
N THR A 256 8.61 -9.58 20.06
CA THR A 256 9.59 -10.52 20.63
C THR A 256 10.73 -10.81 19.63
N ALA A 257 10.41 -10.93 18.34
CA ALA A 257 11.42 -11.12 17.31
C ALA A 257 12.32 -9.89 17.13
N LEU A 258 11.75 -8.67 17.18
CA LEU A 258 12.50 -7.41 17.15
C LEU A 258 13.46 -7.31 18.34
N ASP A 259 12.99 -7.61 19.56
CA ASP A 259 13.80 -7.58 20.78
C ASP A 259 14.94 -8.60 20.72
N ARG A 260 14.65 -9.85 20.30
CA ARG A 260 15.63 -10.93 20.17
C ARG A 260 16.75 -10.58 19.18
N LEU A 261 16.42 -9.86 18.12
CA LEU A 261 17.37 -9.44 17.08
C LEU A 261 17.98 -8.06 17.34
N GLU A 262 17.67 -7.45 18.49
CA GLU A 262 18.16 -6.14 18.89
C GLU A 262 17.86 -5.04 17.84
N ILE A 263 16.74 -5.16 17.14
CA ILE A 263 16.30 -4.15 16.17
C ILE A 263 15.79 -2.95 16.97
N ALA A 264 16.32 -1.76 16.67
CA ALA A 264 15.97 -0.54 17.37
C ALA A 264 14.48 -0.19 17.20
N THR A 265 13.80 -0.03 18.33
CA THR A 265 12.38 0.34 18.39
C THR A 265 12.16 1.50 19.36
N GLU A 266 11.10 2.27 19.13
CA GLU A 266 10.61 3.30 20.03
C GLU A 266 9.16 2.98 20.39
N ARG A 267 8.88 2.83 21.69
CA ARG A 267 7.51 2.61 22.18
C ARG A 267 6.77 3.94 22.25
N GLN A 268 5.60 3.99 21.61
CA GLN A 268 4.67 5.10 21.66
C GLN A 268 3.37 4.66 22.36
N SER A 269 2.49 5.61 22.67
CA SER A 269 1.23 5.32 23.39
C SER A 269 0.28 4.40 22.63
N ASP A 270 0.39 4.36 21.30
CA ASP A 270 -0.51 3.66 20.39
C ASP A 270 0.22 2.64 19.49
N GLY A 271 1.42 2.21 19.88
CA GLY A 271 2.17 1.19 19.16
C GLY A 271 3.68 1.27 19.36
N ILE A 272 4.40 0.61 18.47
CA ILE A 272 5.87 0.64 18.42
C ILE A 272 6.29 1.13 17.04
N VAL A 273 7.27 2.03 17.01
CA VAL A 273 7.86 2.57 15.79
C VAL A 273 9.26 2.02 15.61
N LEU A 274 9.60 1.68 14.37
CA LEU A 274 10.91 1.20 13.97
C LEU A 274 11.23 1.68 12.55
N LYS A 275 12.43 1.36 12.06
CA LYS A 275 12.77 1.48 10.64
C LYS A 275 12.98 0.09 10.05
N ASP A 276 12.48 -0.11 8.84
CA ASP A 276 12.79 -1.29 8.05
C ASP A 276 14.28 -1.29 7.61
N PRO A 277 14.80 -2.37 6.99
CA PRO A 277 16.19 -2.46 6.57
C PRO A 277 16.63 -1.36 5.59
N TRP A 278 15.68 -0.68 4.94
CA TRP A 278 15.93 0.42 4.00
C TRP A 278 15.62 1.80 4.58
N GLY A 279 15.44 1.90 5.90
CA GLY A 279 15.24 3.17 6.58
C GLY A 279 13.84 3.75 6.47
N ILE A 280 12.86 2.99 5.97
CA ILE A 280 11.45 3.38 5.90
C ILE A 280 10.84 3.22 7.29
N GLY A 281 10.19 4.26 7.80
CA GLY A 281 9.49 4.21 9.08
C GLY A 281 8.36 3.18 9.03
N LEU A 282 8.28 2.36 10.05
CA LEU A 282 7.21 1.39 10.23
C LEU A 282 6.60 1.60 11.60
N LYS A 283 5.27 1.59 11.67
CA LYS A 283 4.54 1.57 12.94
C LYS A 283 3.77 0.27 13.06
N LEU A 284 3.96 -0.45 14.16
CA LEU A 284 3.17 -1.62 14.52
C LEU A 284 2.18 -1.22 15.62
N SER A 285 0.89 -1.45 15.39
CA SER A 285 -0.17 -1.12 16.34
C SER A 285 -1.23 -2.22 16.41
N ALA A 286 -2.06 -2.22 17.46
CA ALA A 286 -3.22 -3.10 17.60
C ALA A 286 -4.51 -2.37 17.18
#